data_AF-A0A7W1L3R9-F1
#
_entry.id   AF-A0A7W1L3R9-F1
#
_cell.length_a   1.000
_cell.length_b   1.000
_cell.length_c   1.000
_cell.angle_alpha   90.00
_cell.angle_beta   90.00
_cell.angle_gamma   90.00
#
_symmetry.space_group_name_H-M   'P 1'
#
loop_
_entity.id
_entity.type
_entity.pdbx_description
1 polymer ?
#
loop_
_entity_poly.entity_id
_entity_poly.type
_entity_poly.pdbx_seq_one_letter_code
_entity_poly.pdbx_strand_id
1 'polypeptide(L)'
;NPALPALFDAWSEGDERIVCNVPDGVARSELDRWLGGNVPHQGTPIERGRLTLIVHPFVAQDSFDRRLWSSDVNFVRGEDSFVRAQWAARPFIWHIYPQAAAAHAAKLEAFLARYTSGLHGVSAAAVRDFWRAFNAGDGAATATAWPSLRASLPVLSTHGRAWASALAQQSDLATRLVNFAASRL
;
A
#
# COMPACT_ATOMS: atom_id res chain seq x y z
N ASN A 1 11.61 -3.47 -2.42
CA ASN A 1 11.70 -2.01 -2.24
C ASN A 1 12.78 -1.73 -1.21
N PRO A 2 13.89 -1.07 -1.56
CA PRO A 2 15.02 -0.82 -0.66
C PRO A 2 14.67 -0.14 0.68
N ALA A 3 13.54 0.55 0.77
CA ALA A 3 13.08 1.17 2.01
C ALA A 3 12.55 0.19 3.07
N LEU A 4 12.21 -1.05 2.69
CA LEU A 4 11.55 -2.01 3.60
C LEU A 4 12.37 -2.40 4.83
N PRO A 5 13.68 -2.69 4.77
CA PRO A 5 14.44 -3.07 5.95
C PRO A 5 14.39 -2.01 7.07
N ALA A 6 14.58 -0.73 6.72
CA ALA A 6 14.48 0.36 7.70
C ALA A 6 13.06 0.54 8.27
N LEU A 7 12.03 0.27 7.45
CA LEU A 7 10.65 0.27 7.92
C LEU A 7 10.38 -0.91 8.87
N PHE A 8 10.93 -2.09 8.60
CA PHE A 8 10.85 -3.25 9.49
C PHE A 8 11.58 -3.01 10.81
N ASP A 9 12.75 -2.36 10.79
CA ASP A 9 13.43 -1.92 12.00
C ASP A 9 12.51 -1.00 12.83
N ALA A 10 11.96 0.05 12.21
CA ALA A 10 11.04 0.98 12.86
C ALA A 10 9.78 0.30 13.44
N TRP A 11 9.25 -0.72 12.76
CA TRP A 11 8.12 -1.51 13.27
C TRP A 11 8.51 -2.45 14.40
N SER A 12 9.70 -3.04 14.34
CA SER A 12 10.18 -3.96 15.37
C SER A 12 10.56 -3.24 16.68
N GLU A 13 11.07 -2.02 16.57
CA GLU A 13 11.57 -1.21 17.70
C GLU A 13 10.54 -0.21 18.23
N GLY A 14 9.43 -0.01 17.51
CA GLY A 14 8.36 0.90 17.90
C GLY A 14 7.57 0.45 19.12
N ASP A 15 6.53 1.22 19.47
CA ASP A 15 5.71 0.98 20.67
C ASP A 15 4.52 0.04 20.43
N GLU A 16 4.17 -0.23 19.18
CA GLU A 16 2.99 -1.02 18.83
C GLU A 16 3.34 -2.41 18.30
N ARG A 17 2.49 -3.38 18.58
CA ARG A 17 2.59 -4.71 17.96
C ARG A 17 2.03 -4.64 16.54
N ILE A 18 2.84 -5.03 15.56
CA ILE A 18 2.48 -5.05 14.15
C ILE A 18 2.55 -6.49 13.64
N VAL A 19 1.48 -6.94 13.01
CA VAL A 19 1.47 -8.18 12.23
C VAL A 19 1.55 -7.82 10.75
N CYS A 20 2.66 -8.14 10.11
CA CYS A 20 2.85 -7.91 8.68
C CYS A 20 2.65 -9.21 7.91
N ASN A 21 1.58 -9.24 7.12
CA ASN A 21 1.25 -10.36 6.24
C ASN A 21 1.90 -10.12 4.87
N VAL A 22 2.76 -11.04 4.44
CA VAL A 22 3.48 -10.93 3.16
C VAL A 22 3.11 -12.10 2.25
N PRO A 23 2.63 -11.86 1.01
CA PRO A 23 2.46 -12.94 0.04
C PRO A 23 3.81 -13.56 -0.34
N ASP A 24 3.82 -14.87 -0.54
CA ASP A 24 5.02 -15.61 -0.93
C ASP A 24 5.61 -15.06 -2.24
N GLY A 25 6.94 -14.99 -2.29
CA GLY A 25 7.70 -14.38 -3.38
C GLY A 25 7.70 -12.84 -3.42
N VAL A 26 6.93 -12.15 -2.58
CA VAL A 26 6.95 -10.67 -2.49
C VAL A 26 8.02 -10.20 -1.51
N ALA A 27 8.75 -9.15 -1.88
CA ALA A 27 9.80 -8.53 -1.05
C ALA A 27 10.89 -9.50 -0.57
N ARG A 28 11.08 -10.63 -1.28
CA ARG A 28 11.99 -11.70 -0.86
C ARG A 28 13.41 -11.20 -0.56
N SER A 29 13.97 -10.38 -1.43
CA SER A 29 15.33 -9.82 -1.24
C SER A 29 15.44 -8.89 -0.04
N GLU A 30 14.37 -8.18 0.31
CA GLU A 30 14.39 -7.29 1.48
C GLU A 30 14.16 -8.04 2.78
N LEU A 31 13.26 -9.03 2.78
CA LEU A 31 13.07 -9.94 3.89
C LEU A 31 14.35 -10.73 4.18
N ASP A 32 15.00 -11.27 3.15
CA ASP A 32 16.24 -12.02 3.26
C ASP A 32 17.36 -11.18 3.89
N ARG A 33 17.53 -9.94 3.41
CA ARG A 33 18.50 -8.98 3.95
C ARG A 33 18.22 -8.65 5.41
N TRP A 34 16.96 -8.42 5.76
CA TRP A 34 16.57 -8.01 7.11
C TRP A 34 16.63 -9.17 8.13
N LEU A 35 16.38 -10.40 7.68
CA LEU A 35 16.37 -11.62 8.51
C LEU A 35 17.69 -12.39 8.47
N GLY A 36 18.66 -11.94 7.69
CA GLY A 36 19.97 -12.58 7.55
C GLY A 36 19.87 -14.00 6.97
N GLY A 37 19.04 -14.21 5.95
CA GLY A 37 18.87 -15.52 5.31
C GLY A 37 17.69 -16.35 5.83
N ASN A 38 17.09 -15.97 6.96
CA ASN A 38 16.03 -16.74 7.62
C ASN A 38 14.62 -16.29 7.17
N VAL A 39 14.36 -16.24 5.86
CA VAL A 39 13.03 -15.86 5.34
C VAL A 39 11.99 -16.90 5.79
N PRO A 40 10.81 -16.49 6.33
CA PRO A 40 9.83 -17.44 6.86
C PRO A 40 9.31 -18.37 5.76
N HIS A 41 9.21 -19.67 6.06
CA HIS A 41 8.38 -20.57 5.27
C HIS A 41 6.90 -20.25 5.49
N GLN A 42 6.05 -20.61 4.51
CA GLN A 42 4.61 -20.40 4.61
C GLN A 42 4.06 -20.96 5.93
N GLY A 43 3.22 -20.16 6.61
CA GLY A 43 2.58 -20.56 7.86
C GLY A 43 3.49 -20.61 9.09
N THR A 44 4.78 -20.25 8.98
CA THR A 44 5.69 -20.13 10.13
C THR A 44 5.96 -18.66 10.41
N PRO A 45 5.38 -18.05 11.46
CA PRO A 45 5.66 -16.67 11.81
C PRO A 45 7.11 -16.48 12.26
N ILE A 46 7.67 -15.30 11.98
CA ILE A 46 8.92 -14.84 12.58
C ILE A 46 8.64 -13.59 13.40
N GLU A 47 9.14 -13.57 14.63
CA GLU A 47 9.00 -12.43 15.53
C GLU A 47 10.35 -11.77 15.75
N ARG A 48 10.37 -10.43 15.66
CA ARG A 48 11.51 -9.61 16.05
C ARG A 48 10.98 -8.32 16.67
N GLY A 49 11.33 -8.11 17.94
CA GLY A 49 10.76 -7.00 18.72
C GLY A 49 9.24 -7.07 18.75
N ARG A 50 8.58 -6.00 18.29
CA ARG A 50 7.11 -5.93 18.18
C ARG A 50 6.55 -6.26 16.80
N LEU A 51 7.39 -6.71 15.86
CA LEU A 51 6.97 -7.10 14.52
C LEU A 51 6.86 -8.62 14.42
N THR A 52 5.67 -9.11 14.06
CA THR A 52 5.43 -10.49 13.62
C THR A 52 5.26 -10.50 12.11
N LEU A 53 6.17 -11.18 11.40
CA LEU A 53 6.10 -11.42 9.97
C LEU A 53 5.42 -12.77 9.70
N ILE A 54 4.41 -12.80 8.83
CA ILE A 54 3.74 -14.03 8.42
C ILE A 54 3.73 -14.12 6.89
N VAL A 55 4.34 -15.17 6.34
CA VAL A 55 4.30 -15.46 4.90
C VAL A 55 3.08 -16.31 4.56
N HIS A 56 2.35 -15.86 3.55
CA HIS A 56 1.12 -16.49 3.08
C HIS A 56 1.24 -16.96 1.63
N PRO A 57 0.54 -18.03 1.24
CA PRO A 57 0.53 -18.47 -0.15
C PRO A 57 -0.07 -17.39 -1.06
N PHE A 58 0.36 -17.41 -2.33
CA PHE A 58 -0.32 -16.64 -3.37
C PHE A 58 -1.75 -17.16 -3.55
N VAL A 59 -2.71 -16.26 -3.71
CA VAL A 59 -4.14 -16.61 -3.72
C VAL A 59 -4.84 -16.08 -4.97
N ALA A 60 -6.00 -16.67 -5.28
CA ALA A 60 -6.91 -16.13 -6.28
C ALA A 60 -7.41 -14.72 -5.90
N GLN A 61 -7.86 -13.95 -6.90
CA GLN A 61 -8.19 -12.53 -6.77
C GLN A 61 -9.24 -12.26 -5.68
N ASP A 62 -10.33 -13.03 -5.61
CA ASP A 62 -11.36 -12.86 -4.56
C ASP A 62 -10.80 -13.06 -3.15
N SER A 63 -9.85 -13.98 -2.99
CA SER A 63 -9.16 -14.21 -1.71
C SER A 63 -8.16 -13.10 -1.41
N PHE A 64 -7.56 -12.49 -2.44
CA PHE A 64 -6.73 -11.30 -2.29
C PHE A 64 -7.57 -10.10 -1.79
N ASP A 65 -8.76 -9.90 -2.34
CA ASP A 65 -9.66 -8.83 -1.87
C ASP A 65 -10.06 -9.00 -0.41
N ARG A 66 -10.39 -10.24 0.01
CA ARG A 66 -10.67 -10.54 1.42
C ARG A 66 -9.49 -10.16 2.34
N ARG A 67 -8.25 -10.37 1.90
CA ARG A 67 -7.05 -9.93 2.65
C ARG A 67 -6.95 -8.41 2.73
N LEU A 68 -7.28 -7.70 1.66
CA LEU A 68 -7.30 -6.23 1.67
C LEU A 68 -8.35 -5.69 2.66
N TRP A 69 -9.53 -6.33 2.72
CA TRP A 69 -10.63 -5.91 3.61
C TRP A 69 -10.33 -6.14 5.09
N SER A 70 -9.58 -7.20 5.40
CA SER A 70 -9.20 -7.58 6.76
C SER A 70 -7.98 -6.86 7.31
N SER A 71 -7.22 -6.14 6.46
CA SER A 71 -5.99 -5.46 6.87
C SER A 71 -6.28 -4.01 7.28
N ASP A 72 -5.55 -3.52 8.29
CA ASP A 72 -5.66 -2.13 8.74
C ASP A 72 -4.95 -1.14 7.79
N VAL A 73 -3.87 -1.59 7.15
CA VAL A 73 -3.14 -0.84 6.12
C VAL A 73 -2.61 -1.78 5.05
N ASN A 74 -2.77 -1.42 3.77
CA ASN A 74 -2.40 -2.26 2.64
C ASN A 74 -1.22 -1.67 1.86
N PHE A 75 -0.11 -2.39 1.75
CA PHE A 75 0.98 -2.05 0.82
C PHE A 75 0.76 -2.79 -0.50
N VAL A 76 0.42 -2.05 -1.56
CA VAL A 76 0.06 -2.61 -2.87
C VAL A 76 0.95 -2.06 -3.98
N ARG A 77 0.95 -2.70 -5.16
CA ARG A 77 1.84 -2.33 -6.27
C ARG A 77 1.21 -2.51 -7.64
N GLY A 78 1.82 -1.88 -8.65
CA GLY A 78 1.32 -1.99 -10.03
C GLY A 78 -0.04 -1.33 -10.19
N GLU A 79 -0.91 -1.93 -11.01
CA GLU A 79 -2.20 -1.33 -11.38
C GLU A 79 -3.39 -2.03 -10.75
N ASP A 80 -3.54 -3.35 -10.93
CA ASP A 80 -4.72 -4.06 -10.44
C ASP A 80 -4.84 -3.97 -8.91
N SER A 81 -3.82 -4.38 -8.16
CA SER A 81 -3.87 -4.32 -6.69
C SER A 81 -3.99 -2.89 -6.14
N PHE A 82 -3.54 -1.89 -6.89
CA PHE A 82 -3.75 -0.48 -6.57
C PHE A 82 -5.22 -0.06 -6.70
N VAL A 83 -5.93 -0.53 -7.74
CA VAL A 83 -7.37 -0.34 -7.88
C VAL A 83 -8.14 -1.12 -6.82
N ARG A 84 -7.77 -2.39 -6.58
CA ARG A 84 -8.41 -3.23 -5.54
C ARG A 84 -8.28 -2.61 -4.14
N ALA A 85 -7.12 -2.04 -3.79
CA ALA A 85 -6.92 -1.37 -2.51
C ALA A 85 -7.83 -0.15 -2.30
N GLN A 86 -8.11 0.61 -3.36
CA GLN A 86 -9.06 1.72 -3.30
C GLN A 86 -10.47 1.20 -3.01
N TRP A 87 -10.88 0.11 -3.66
CA TRP A 87 -12.19 -0.52 -3.41
C TRP A 87 -12.30 -1.19 -2.04
N ALA A 88 -11.19 -1.63 -1.46
CA ALA A 88 -11.15 -2.14 -0.09
C ALA A 88 -11.49 -1.06 0.96
N ALA A 89 -11.43 0.23 0.60
CA ALA A 89 -11.76 1.36 1.46
C ALA A 89 -11.00 1.37 2.80
N ARG A 90 -9.77 0.84 2.78
CA ARG A 90 -8.81 0.86 3.88
C ARG A 90 -7.64 1.79 3.55
N PRO A 91 -6.92 2.32 4.55
CA PRO A 91 -5.64 2.96 4.32
C PRO A 91 -4.72 2.07 3.47
N PHE A 92 -4.01 2.66 2.52
CA PHE A 92 -3.10 1.92 1.66
C PHE A 92 -1.90 2.78 1.26
N ILE A 93 -0.86 2.12 0.77
CA ILE A 93 0.34 2.69 0.20
C ILE A 93 0.51 2.10 -1.19
N TRP A 94 0.67 2.95 -2.19
CA TRP A 94 0.95 2.51 -3.55
C TRP A 94 2.45 2.55 -3.84
N HIS A 95 3.02 1.39 -4.11
CA HIS A 95 4.36 1.24 -4.70
C HIS A 95 4.22 1.19 -6.24
N ILE A 96 4.44 2.33 -6.88
CA ILE A 96 4.38 2.42 -8.34
C ILE A 96 5.65 1.81 -8.95
N TYR A 97 5.51 1.07 -10.05
CA TYR A 97 6.70 0.54 -10.73
C TYR A 97 7.52 1.67 -11.35
N PRO A 98 8.85 1.69 -11.17
CA PRO A 98 9.72 2.59 -11.90
C PRO A 98 9.53 2.41 -13.41
N GLN A 99 9.39 3.53 -14.11
CA GLN A 99 9.25 3.60 -15.57
C GLN A 99 10.36 4.48 -16.16
N ALA A 100 10.66 4.25 -17.44
CA ALA A 100 11.59 5.06 -18.21
C ALA A 100 11.28 6.56 -18.10
N ALA A 101 12.34 7.38 -18.15
CA ALA A 101 12.27 8.84 -18.04
C ALA A 101 11.52 9.36 -16.78
N ALA A 102 11.47 8.56 -15.71
CA ALA A 102 10.79 8.91 -14.46
C ALA A 102 9.29 9.23 -14.59
N ALA A 103 8.62 8.74 -15.64
CA ALA A 103 7.18 8.99 -15.86
C ALA A 103 6.29 8.54 -14.68
N HIS A 104 6.73 7.51 -13.96
CA HIS A 104 6.09 7.02 -12.75
C HIS A 104 5.99 8.09 -11.64
N ALA A 105 6.95 9.00 -11.52
CA ALA A 105 6.92 10.07 -10.51
C ALA A 105 5.79 11.07 -10.80
N ALA A 106 5.61 11.48 -12.06
CA ALA A 106 4.49 12.35 -12.44
C ALA A 106 3.13 11.68 -12.20
N LYS A 107 3.02 10.37 -12.49
CA LYS A 107 1.79 9.60 -12.21
C LYS A 107 1.50 9.49 -10.71
N LEU A 108 2.54 9.27 -9.90
CA LEU A 108 2.43 9.25 -8.43
C LEU A 108 1.96 10.60 -7.89
N GLU A 109 2.59 11.70 -8.29
CA GLU A 109 2.24 13.04 -7.83
C GLU A 109 0.83 13.45 -8.26
N ALA A 110 0.44 13.14 -9.49
CA ALA A 110 -0.92 13.40 -9.98
C ALA A 110 -1.97 12.64 -9.16
N PHE A 111 -1.70 11.37 -8.84
CA PHE A 111 -2.61 10.60 -7.99
C PHE A 111 -2.62 11.13 -6.55
N LEU A 112 -1.46 11.43 -5.95
CA LEU A 112 -1.37 12.00 -4.60
C LEU A 112 -2.15 13.32 -4.50
N ALA A 113 -2.01 14.21 -5.48
CA ALA A 113 -2.75 15.48 -5.51
C ALA A 113 -4.27 15.25 -5.51
N ARG A 114 -4.75 14.30 -6.31
CA ARG A 114 -6.17 13.96 -6.38
C ARG A 114 -6.68 13.27 -5.11
N TYR A 115 -5.97 12.23 -4.66
CA TYR A 115 -6.33 11.43 -3.49
C TYR A 115 -6.35 12.30 -2.23
N THR A 116 -5.30 13.09 -2.00
CA THR A 116 -5.19 13.94 -0.80
C THR A 116 -6.01 15.24 -0.85
N SER A 117 -6.78 15.50 -1.90
CA SER A 117 -7.57 16.73 -2.03
C SER A 117 -8.65 16.90 -0.94
N GLY A 118 -9.18 15.80 -0.41
CA GLY A 118 -10.13 15.78 0.70
C GLY A 118 -9.48 15.54 2.07
N LEU A 119 -8.15 15.62 2.17
CA LEU A 119 -7.40 15.54 3.42
C LEU A 119 -6.84 16.92 3.77
N HIS A 120 -6.71 17.21 5.07
CA HIS A 120 -6.24 18.50 5.54
C HIS A 120 -5.06 18.37 6.50
N GLY A 121 -4.22 19.40 6.54
CA GLY A 121 -3.12 19.55 7.49
C GLY A 121 -2.20 18.33 7.55
N VAL A 122 -2.03 17.81 8.76
CA VAL A 122 -1.06 16.75 9.08
C VAL A 122 -1.32 15.46 8.30
N SER A 123 -2.58 15.04 8.13
CA SER A 123 -2.87 13.77 7.46
C SER A 123 -2.58 13.79 5.96
N ALA A 124 -2.76 14.94 5.29
CA ALA A 124 -2.38 15.08 3.88
C ALA A 124 -0.86 15.04 3.70
N ALA A 125 -0.11 15.72 4.58
CA ALA A 125 1.35 15.70 4.58
C ALA A 125 1.88 14.28 4.87
N ALA A 126 1.36 13.62 5.90
CA ALA A 126 1.74 12.27 6.29
C ALA A 126 1.66 11.25 5.13
N VAL A 127 0.57 11.31 4.34
CA VAL A 127 0.40 10.45 3.15
C VAL A 127 1.44 10.80 2.08
N ARG A 128 1.58 12.09 1.74
CA ARG A 128 2.50 12.53 0.68
C ARG A 128 3.94 12.18 1.02
N ASP A 129 4.38 12.49 2.23
CA ASP A 129 5.76 12.32 2.68
C ASP A 129 6.11 10.82 2.73
N PHE A 130 5.24 10.00 3.30
CA PHE A 130 5.47 8.56 3.34
C PHE A 130 5.49 7.93 1.94
N TRP A 131 4.51 8.25 1.09
CA TRP A 131 4.44 7.67 -0.25
C TRP A 131 5.64 8.09 -1.11
N ARG A 132 6.10 9.34 -1.01
CA ARG A 132 7.30 9.82 -1.71
C ARG A 132 8.55 9.10 -1.24
N ALA A 133 8.78 9.05 0.09
CA ALA A 133 9.93 8.36 0.65
C ALA A 133 9.95 6.87 0.28
N PHE A 134 8.80 6.21 0.37
CA PHE A 134 8.68 4.79 0.03
C PHE A 134 8.95 4.54 -1.46
N ASN A 135 8.41 5.36 -2.36
CA ASN A 135 8.65 5.20 -3.80
C ASN A 135 10.05 5.67 -4.25
N ALA A 136 10.72 6.53 -3.48
CA ALA A 136 12.13 6.87 -3.69
C ALA A 136 13.09 5.75 -3.24
N GLY A 137 12.58 4.74 -2.52
CA GLY A 137 13.41 3.71 -1.90
C GLY A 137 14.26 4.23 -0.75
N ASP A 138 13.94 5.40 -0.20
CA ASP A 138 14.66 6.02 0.91
C ASP A 138 14.17 5.43 2.24
N GLY A 139 14.95 4.49 2.78
CA GLY A 139 14.62 3.81 4.03
C GLY A 139 14.58 4.74 5.24
N ALA A 140 15.53 5.68 5.35
CA ALA A 140 15.60 6.58 6.49
C ALA A 140 14.41 7.56 6.51
N ALA A 141 14.08 8.14 5.36
CA ALA A 141 12.91 9.00 5.22
C ALA A 141 11.59 8.21 5.43
N THR A 142 11.52 6.98 4.93
CA THR A 142 10.33 6.11 5.11
C THR A 142 10.10 5.79 6.59
N ALA A 143 11.14 5.37 7.30
CA ALA A 143 11.07 5.10 8.73
C ALA A 143 10.67 6.35 9.53
N THR A 144 11.25 7.51 9.19
CA THR A 144 10.94 8.80 9.82
C THR A 144 9.49 9.24 9.57
N ALA A 145 8.94 8.97 8.39
CA ALA A 145 7.57 9.35 8.03
C ALA A 145 6.50 8.41 8.64
N TRP A 146 6.87 7.17 9.02
CA TRP A 146 5.93 6.16 9.50
C TRP A 146 5.05 6.62 10.68
N PRO A 147 5.58 7.22 11.77
CA PRO A 147 4.74 7.61 12.91
C PRO A 147 3.61 8.57 12.55
N SER A 148 3.88 9.54 11.66
CA SER A 148 2.87 10.51 11.19
C SER A 148 1.79 9.84 10.35
N LEU A 149 2.17 8.92 9.45
CA LEU A 149 1.21 8.12 8.67
C LEU A 149 0.37 7.24 9.60
N ARG A 150 1.02 6.58 10.56
CA ARG A 150 0.38 5.70 11.53
C ARG A 150 -0.63 6.44 12.41
N ALA A 151 -0.29 7.63 12.89
CA ALA A 151 -1.21 8.49 13.65
C ALA A 151 -2.42 8.95 12.80
N SER A 152 -2.26 9.02 11.48
CA SER A 152 -3.31 9.42 10.55
C SER A 152 -4.25 8.29 10.13
N LEU A 153 -3.96 7.01 10.42
CA LEU A 153 -4.77 5.87 9.95
C LEU A 153 -6.29 5.98 10.25
N PRO A 154 -6.75 6.47 11.42
CA PRO A 154 -8.19 6.64 11.66
C PRO A 154 -8.85 7.62 10.68
N VAL A 155 -8.19 8.75 10.40
CA VAL A 155 -8.64 9.74 9.41
C VAL A 155 -8.60 9.14 8.00
N LEU A 156 -7.52 8.42 7.67
CA LEU A 156 -7.36 7.79 6.36
C LEU A 156 -8.38 6.67 6.12
N SER A 157 -8.86 5.99 7.16
CA SER A 157 -9.92 4.99 7.04
C SER A 157 -11.24 5.63 6.64
N THR A 158 -11.59 6.78 7.23
CA THR A 158 -12.78 7.54 6.83
C THR A 158 -12.63 8.11 5.43
N HIS A 159 -11.45 8.65 5.12
CA HIS A 159 -11.15 9.16 3.79
C HIS A 159 -11.22 8.08 2.71
N GLY A 160 -10.69 6.88 2.95
CA GLY A 160 -10.73 5.75 2.02
C GLY A 160 -12.16 5.32 1.67
N ARG A 161 -13.09 5.31 2.66
CA ARG A 161 -14.51 5.05 2.41
C ARG A 161 -15.16 6.14 1.56
N ALA A 162 -14.89 7.41 1.86
CA ALA A 162 -15.41 8.53 1.08
C ALA A 162 -14.88 8.49 -0.37
N TRP A 163 -13.59 8.19 -0.54
CA TRP A 163 -12.95 8.01 -1.85
C TRP A 163 -13.61 6.88 -2.65
N ALA A 164 -13.75 5.68 -2.07
CA ALA A 164 -14.38 4.54 -2.73
C ALA A 164 -15.84 4.85 -3.11
N SER A 165 -16.59 5.52 -2.23
CA SER A 165 -17.95 5.95 -2.52
C SER A 165 -18.01 6.93 -3.70
N ALA A 166 -17.09 7.89 -3.77
CA ALA A 166 -17.03 8.84 -4.89
C ALA A 166 -16.63 8.18 -6.22
N LEU A 167 -15.79 7.14 -6.18
CA LEU A 167 -15.49 6.32 -7.36
C LEU A 167 -16.72 5.52 -7.80
N ALA A 168 -17.49 4.96 -6.88
CA ALA A 168 -18.69 4.16 -7.18
C ALA A 168 -19.82 4.97 -7.84
N GLN A 169 -19.82 6.30 -7.72
CA GLN A 169 -20.79 7.16 -8.42
C GLN A 169 -20.47 7.34 -9.91
N GLN A 170 -19.29 6.92 -10.36
CA GLN A 170 -18.91 6.99 -11.78
C GLN A 170 -19.28 5.67 -12.46
N SER A 171 -19.65 5.74 -13.74
CA SER A 171 -19.83 4.53 -14.55
C SER A 171 -18.52 3.75 -14.63
N ASP A 172 -18.59 2.46 -14.34
CA ASP A 172 -17.43 1.59 -14.43
C ASP A 172 -16.92 1.47 -15.88
N LEU A 173 -15.70 0.96 -16.02
CA LEU A 173 -15.04 0.86 -17.32
C LEU A 173 -15.80 -0.07 -18.28
N ALA A 174 -16.33 -1.20 -17.81
CA ALA A 174 -17.02 -2.16 -18.65
C ALA A 174 -18.32 -1.56 -19.20
N THR A 175 -19.12 -0.92 -18.35
CA THR A 175 -20.33 -0.18 -18.77
C THR A 175 -20.01 0.89 -19.81
N ARG A 176 -18.95 1.69 -19.59
CA ARG A 176 -18.53 2.72 -20.56
C ARG A 176 -18.05 2.13 -21.89
N LEU A 177 -17.35 1.00 -21.86
CA LEU A 177 -16.90 0.30 -23.07
C LEU A 177 -18.06 -0.28 -23.86
N VAL A 178 -19.06 -0.88 -23.19
CA VAL A 178 -20.28 -1.39 -23.84
C VAL A 178 -21.04 -0.24 -24.52
N ASN A 179 -21.27 0.86 -23.80
CA ASN A 179 -21.96 2.03 -24.37
C ASN A 179 -21.19 2.64 -25.55
N PHE A 180 -19.86 2.73 -25.44
CA PHE A 180 -19.02 3.18 -26.53
C PHE A 180 -19.17 2.28 -27.77
N ALA A 181 -19.06 0.97 -27.62
CA ALA A 181 -19.22 0.02 -28.73
C ALA A 181 -20.61 0.11 -29.38
N ALA A 182 -21.66 0.20 -28.56
CA ALA A 182 -23.04 0.34 -29.04
C ALA A 182 -23.26 1.64 -29.84
N SER A 183 -22.60 2.75 -29.48
CA SER A 183 -22.68 4.02 -30.22
C SER A 183 -21.88 4.08 -31.52
N ARG A 184 -21.10 3.03 -31.82
CA ARG A 184 -20.28 2.90 -33.05
C ARG A 184 -20.85 1.89 -34.04
N LEU A 185 -21.96 1.23 -33.67
CA LEU A 185 -22.79 0.39 -34.51
C LEU A 185 -23.93 1.23 -35.10
#